data_AF-A0A949MB56-F1
#
_entry.id   AF-A0A949MB56-F1
#
_cell.length_a   1.000
_cell.length_b   1.000
_cell.length_c   1.000
_cell.angle_alpha   90.00
_cell.angle_beta   90.00
_cell.angle_gamma   90.00
#
_symmetry.space_group_name_H-M   'P 1'
#
loop_
_entity.id
_entity.type
_entity.pdbx_description
1 polymer ?
#
loop_
_entity_poly.entity_id
_entity_poly.type
_entity_poly.pdbx_seq_one_letter_code
_entity_poly.pdbx_strand_id
1 'polypeptide(L)'
;AARTLAFFARRLREFPQAMPFMLQALDFSLQEPARIVIAGDARSPEAGALARAAQSVYRPNKVVLGNAGAVEPFARTLPARGAALAYLCSGNACQPPVSEPDGLAALLAGSVR
;
A
#
# COMPACT_ATOMS: atom_id res chain seq x y z
N ALA A 1 -17.69 7.16 30.95
CA ALA A 1 -18.05 6.69 29.59
C ALA A 1 -19.27 7.43 29.02
N ALA A 2 -20.46 7.38 29.63
CA ALA A 2 -21.70 7.92 29.05
C ALA A 2 -21.67 9.42 28.69
N ARG A 3 -21.10 10.28 29.56
CA ARG A 3 -20.99 11.73 29.26
C ARG A 3 -20.11 12.03 28.04
N THR A 4 -19.04 11.26 27.86
CA THR A 4 -18.15 11.36 26.70
C THR A 4 -18.90 10.95 25.42
N LEU A 5 -19.67 9.87 25.46
CA LEU A 5 -20.49 9.44 24.33
C LEU A 5 -21.58 10.46 23.98
N ALA A 6 -22.24 11.05 24.98
CA ALA A 6 -23.22 12.11 24.78
C ALA A 6 -22.62 13.36 24.10
N PHE A 7 -21.40 13.75 24.48
CA PHE A 7 -20.68 14.86 23.85
C PHE A 7 -20.42 14.62 22.35
N PHE A 8 -20.02 13.39 21.97
CA PHE A 8 -19.77 13.04 20.57
C PHE A 8 -21.01 12.61 19.79
N ALA A 9 -22.17 12.43 20.43
CA ALA A 9 -23.39 11.89 19.81
C ALA A 9 -23.88 12.69 18.60
N ARG A 10 -23.71 14.02 18.59
CA ARG A 10 -24.05 14.84 17.42
C ARG A 10 -23.12 14.56 16.24
N ARG A 11 -21.80 14.52 16.48
CA ARG A 11 -20.81 14.21 15.44
C ARG A 11 -20.97 12.77 14.92
N LEU A 12 -21.32 11.82 15.79
CA LEU A 12 -21.65 10.44 15.39
C LEU A 12 -22.92 10.35 14.54
N ARG A 13 -23.93 11.21 14.76
CA ARG A 13 -25.14 11.24 13.92
C ARG A 13 -24.94 11.96 12.59
N GLU A 14 -24.25 13.09 12.60
CA GLU A 14 -24.06 13.94 11.42
C GLU A 14 -22.92 13.43 10.52
N PHE A 15 -21.87 12.86 11.12
CA PHE A 15 -20.65 12.41 10.42
C PHE A 15 -20.03 11.17 11.10
N PRO A 16 -20.73 10.02 11.19
CA PRO A 16 -20.25 8.82 11.87
C PRO A 16 -18.86 8.36 11.41
N GLN A 17 -18.55 8.55 10.13
CA GLN A 17 -17.31 8.15 9.50
C GLN A 17 -16.10 9.07 9.79
N ALA A 18 -16.33 10.31 10.26
CA ALA A 18 -15.25 11.30 10.37
C ALA A 18 -14.18 10.92 11.40
N MET A 19 -14.60 10.40 12.57
CA MET A 19 -13.65 9.97 13.61
C MET A 19 -12.86 8.72 13.20
N PRO A 20 -13.48 7.63 12.69
CA PRO A 20 -12.74 6.49 12.16
C PRO A 20 -11.75 6.86 11.06
N PHE A 21 -12.13 7.71 10.10
CA PHE A 21 -11.23 8.14 9.04
C PHE A 21 -10.08 9.01 9.54
N MET A 22 -10.32 9.88 10.52
CA MET A 22 -9.24 10.65 11.15
C MET A 22 -8.24 9.73 11.86
N LEU A 23 -8.72 8.70 12.57
CA LEU A 23 -7.86 7.71 13.22
C LEU A 23 -7.07 6.88 12.20
N GLN A 24 -7.68 6.51 11.07
CA GLN A 24 -7.00 5.82 9.98
C GLN A 24 -5.90 6.70 9.35
N ALA A 25 -6.20 7.99 9.11
CA ALA A 25 -5.21 8.93 8.59
C ALA A 25 -4.06 9.15 9.57
N LEU A 26 -4.35 9.21 10.87
CA LEU A 26 -3.33 9.29 11.91
C LEU A 26 -2.46 8.03 11.95
N ASP A 27 -3.07 6.84 11.90
CA ASP A 27 -2.34 5.57 11.84
C ASP A 27 -1.40 5.51 10.63
N PHE A 28 -1.89 5.88 9.45
CA PHE A 28 -1.09 5.97 8.23
C PHE A 28 0.04 7.00 8.34
N SER A 29 -0.22 8.15 8.99
CA SER A 29 0.79 9.22 9.15
C SER A 29 1.88 8.88 10.17
N LEU A 30 1.62 7.99 11.12
CA LEU A 30 2.57 7.62 12.17
C LEU A 30 3.52 6.48 11.73
N GLN A 31 3.22 5.79 10.64
CA GLN A 31 4.02 4.69 10.12
C GLN A 31 4.66 5.05 8.78
N GLU A 32 5.87 4.51 8.52
CA GLU A 32 6.45 4.56 7.18
C GLU A 32 5.66 3.59 6.28
N PRO A 33 5.00 4.07 5.20
CA PRO A 33 4.16 3.21 4.38
C PRO A 33 4.97 2.18 3.60
N ALA A 34 4.53 0.92 3.62
CA ALA A 34 5.07 -0.12 2.76
C ALA A 34 4.59 0.11 1.31
N ARG A 35 5.50 0.51 0.43
CA ARG A 35 5.20 0.73 -0.99
C ARG A 35 5.47 -0.53 -1.79
N ILE A 36 4.46 -1.04 -2.50
CA ILE A 36 4.65 -2.01 -3.57
C ILE A 36 4.71 -1.25 -4.89
N VAL A 37 5.91 -1.10 -5.45
CA VAL A 37 6.09 -0.51 -6.77
C VAL A 37 6.15 -1.61 -7.81
N ILE A 38 5.23 -1.58 -8.76
CA ILE A 38 5.22 -2.48 -9.92
C ILE A 38 5.90 -1.74 -11.07
N ALA A 39 7.12 -2.15 -11.40
CA ALA A 39 7.90 -1.61 -12.50
C ALA A 39 7.70 -2.47 -13.75
N GLY A 40 7.31 -1.85 -14.87
CA GLY A 40 7.06 -2.55 -16.14
C GLY A 40 6.00 -1.85 -16.97
N ASP A 41 5.60 -2.47 -18.08
CA ASP A 41 4.40 -2.00 -18.81
C ASP A 41 3.16 -2.32 -17.98
N ALA A 42 2.46 -1.29 -17.52
CA ALA A 42 1.23 -1.43 -16.72
C ALA A 42 0.11 -2.16 -17.47
N ARG A 43 0.19 -2.28 -18.80
CA ARG A 43 -0.77 -3.02 -19.63
C ARG A 43 -0.39 -4.49 -19.81
N SER A 44 0.77 -4.92 -19.32
CA SER A 44 1.22 -6.29 -19.47
C SER A 44 0.43 -7.24 -18.55
N PRO A 45 0.14 -8.49 -18.99
CA PRO A 45 -0.52 -9.48 -18.14
C PRO A 45 0.24 -9.74 -16.83
N GLU A 46 1.57 -9.71 -16.87
CA GLU A 46 2.46 -9.93 -15.73
C GLU A 46 2.32 -8.83 -14.69
N ALA A 47 2.31 -7.55 -15.11
CA ALA A 47 2.08 -6.42 -14.22
C ALA A 47 0.69 -6.50 -13.58
N GLY A 48 -0.33 -6.90 -14.35
CA GLY A 48 -1.67 -7.15 -13.83
C GLY A 48 -1.74 -8.29 -12.80
N ALA A 49 -0.97 -9.36 -13.01
CA ALA A 49 -0.88 -10.49 -12.08
C ALA A 49 -0.21 -10.08 -10.76
N LEU A 50 0.88 -9.33 -10.83
CA LEU A 50 1.55 -8.75 -9.65
C LEU A 50 0.64 -7.78 -8.90
N ALA A 51 -0.13 -6.95 -9.60
CA ALA A 51 -1.09 -6.03 -8.96
C ALA A 51 -2.19 -6.79 -8.20
N ARG A 52 -2.71 -7.88 -8.77
CA ARG A 52 -3.70 -8.74 -8.09
C ARG A 52 -3.11 -9.42 -6.86
N ALA A 53 -1.89 -9.97 -6.96
CA ALA A 53 -1.22 -10.57 -5.80
C ALA A 53 -0.88 -9.55 -4.71
N ALA A 54 -0.48 -8.33 -5.10
CA ALA A 54 -0.30 -7.23 -4.17
C ALA A 54 -1.59 -6.90 -3.42
N GLN A 55 -2.74 -6.94 -4.09
CA GLN A 55 -4.04 -6.61 -3.50
C GLN A 55 -4.69 -7.78 -2.74
N SER A 56 -4.28 -9.03 -2.98
CA SER A 56 -4.87 -10.21 -2.34
C SER A 56 -4.47 -10.40 -0.87
N VAL A 57 -3.31 -9.88 -0.48
CA VAL A 57 -2.79 -9.99 0.90
C VAL A 57 -3.06 -8.70 1.66
N TYR A 58 -3.78 -8.77 2.78
CA TYR A 58 -3.96 -7.60 3.64
C TYR A 58 -2.67 -7.29 4.42
N ARG A 59 -2.22 -6.03 4.34
CA ARG A 59 -1.14 -5.48 5.17
C ARG A 59 -1.47 -4.02 5.46
N PRO A 60 -1.49 -3.58 6.74
CA PRO A 60 -1.74 -2.19 7.10
C PRO A 60 -0.78 -1.22 6.39
N ASN A 61 -1.26 -0.01 6.11
CA ASN A 61 -0.48 1.12 5.57
C ASN A 61 0.31 0.82 4.28
N LYS A 62 -0.16 -0.15 3.51
CA LYS A 62 0.42 -0.55 2.23
C LYS A 62 -0.14 0.27 1.07
N VAL A 63 0.74 0.73 0.19
CA VAL A 63 0.39 1.45 -1.03
C VAL A 63 0.88 0.68 -2.24
N VAL A 64 0.00 0.43 -3.22
CA VAL A 64 0.36 -0.21 -4.50
C VAL A 64 0.38 0.85 -5.58
N LEU A 65 1.50 0.97 -6.30
CA LEU A 65 1.69 1.96 -7.36
C LEU A 65 2.57 1.43 -8.49
N GLY A 66 2.51 2.06 -9.65
CA GLY A 66 3.43 1.81 -10.76
C GLY A 66 4.71 2.63 -10.64
N ASN A 67 5.63 2.47 -11.60
CA ASN A 67 6.83 3.31 -11.74
C ASN A 67 6.72 4.41 -12.82
N ALA A 68 5.59 4.53 -13.50
CA ALA A 68 5.35 5.49 -14.57
C ALA A 68 4.07 6.31 -14.33
N GLY A 69 3.91 7.44 -15.05
CA GLY A 69 2.73 8.31 -14.93
C GLY A 69 2.84 9.32 -13.78
N ALA A 70 1.76 9.58 -13.05
CA ALA A 70 1.70 10.53 -11.93
C ALA A 70 2.08 9.85 -10.59
N VAL A 71 3.32 9.37 -10.50
CA VAL A 71 3.86 8.67 -9.32
C VAL A 71 4.98 9.47 -8.63
N GLU A 72 5.27 9.11 -7.39
CA GLU A 72 6.31 9.75 -6.57
C GLU A 72 7.72 9.52 -7.15
N PRO A 73 8.68 10.44 -6.91
CA PRO A 73 9.98 10.43 -7.60
C PRO A 73 10.79 9.15 -7.39
N PHE A 74 10.78 8.55 -6.20
CA PHE A 74 11.58 7.35 -5.93
C PHE A 74 11.08 6.15 -6.76
N ALA A 75 9.77 5.95 -6.83
CA ALA A 75 9.17 4.89 -7.66
C ALA A 75 9.63 4.93 -9.13
N ARG A 76 9.85 6.12 -9.70
CA ARG A 76 10.30 6.30 -11.09
C ARG A 76 11.71 5.77 -11.36
N THR A 77 12.53 5.65 -10.32
CA THR A 77 13.91 5.18 -10.43
C THR A 77 14.01 3.66 -10.50
N LEU A 78 12.93 2.94 -10.18
CA LEU A 78 12.93 1.49 -10.09
C LEU A 78 12.84 0.84 -11.49
N PRO A 79 13.82 0.00 -11.87
CA PRO A 79 13.91 -0.53 -13.22
C PRO A 79 12.99 -1.73 -13.46
N ALA A 80 12.44 -1.83 -14.66
CA ALA A 80 11.85 -3.06 -15.19
C ALA A 80 12.93 -3.81 -15.99
N ARG A 81 13.41 -4.97 -15.52
CA ARG A 81 14.50 -5.70 -16.18
C ARG A 81 13.97 -6.57 -17.33
N GLY A 82 13.33 -5.95 -18.32
CA GLY A 82 12.72 -6.64 -19.48
C GLY A 82 11.40 -7.37 -19.19
N ALA A 83 10.98 -7.44 -17.93
CA ALA A 83 9.70 -7.98 -17.47
C ALA A 83 9.16 -7.14 -16.29
N ALA A 84 7.88 -7.34 -15.95
CA ALA A 84 7.27 -6.69 -14.79
C ALA A 84 7.91 -7.21 -13.48
N LEU A 85 8.27 -6.29 -12.59
CA LEU A 85 8.86 -6.59 -11.28
C LEU A 85 8.12 -5.84 -10.19
N ALA A 86 7.86 -6.51 -9.06
CA ALA A 86 7.33 -5.87 -7.86
C ALA A 86 8.43 -5.64 -6.83
N TYR A 87 8.52 -4.41 -6.35
CA TYR A 87 9.45 -3.98 -5.30
C TYR A 87 8.66 -3.68 -4.02
N LEU A 88 9.04 -4.27 -2.90
CA LEU A 88 8.53 -3.90 -1.57
C LEU A 88 9.52 -2.91 -0.93
N CYS A 89 9.10 -1.66 -0.79
CA CYS A 89 9.94 -0.54 -0.36
C CYS A 89 9.44 0.11 0.93
N SER A 90 10.39 0.62 1.72
CA SER A 90 10.19 1.42 2.94
C SER A 90 11.21 2.55 2.91
N GLY A 91 10.79 3.82 2.98
CA GLY A 91 11.66 4.95 2.67
C GLY A 91 12.31 4.79 1.29
N ASN A 92 13.62 5.02 1.18
CA ASN A 92 14.33 4.91 -0.10
C ASN A 92 15.02 3.56 -0.32
N ALA A 93 14.58 2.52 0.40
CA ALA A 93 15.14 1.17 0.30
C ALA A 93 14.05 0.16 -0.09
N CYS A 94 14.44 -0.82 -0.90
CA CYS A 94 13.54 -1.91 -1.32
C CYS A 94 14.19 -3.26 -1.05
N GLN A 95 13.35 -4.26 -0.79
CA GLN A 95 13.75 -5.67 -0.81
C GLN A 95 14.06 -6.11 -2.26
N PRO A 96 14.74 -7.27 -2.44
CA PRO A 96 14.94 -7.84 -3.77
C PRO A 96 13.62 -7.96 -4.54
N PRO A 97 13.56 -7.53 -5.81
CA PRO A 97 12.33 -7.56 -6.57
C PRO A 97 11.86 -8.98 -6.87
N VAL A 98 10.55 -9.16 -6.97
CA VAL A 98 9.91 -10.43 -7.33
C VAL A 98 9.16 -10.29 -8.66
N SER A 99 9.25 -11.31 -9.52
CA SER A 99 8.47 -11.41 -10.77
C SER A 99 7.23 -12.28 -10.62
N GLU A 100 7.25 -13.22 -9.67
CA GLU A 100 6.19 -14.21 -9.50
C GLU A 100 5.11 -13.73 -8.51
N PRO A 101 3.81 -13.78 -8.88
CA PRO A 101 2.71 -13.40 -8.01
C PRO A 101 2.70 -14.13 -6.66
N ASP A 102 2.98 -15.44 -6.65
CA ASP A 102 3.01 -16.24 -5.42
C ASP A 102 4.18 -15.85 -4.51
N GLY A 103 5.32 -15.50 -5.12
CA GLY A 103 6.48 -14.96 -4.39
C GLY A 103 6.16 -13.62 -3.73
N LEU A 104 5.44 -12.75 -4.43
CA LEU A 104 4.96 -11.48 -3.86
C LEU A 104 3.96 -11.70 -2.72
N ALA A 105 2.99 -12.61 -2.89
CA ALA A 105 2.02 -12.91 -1.86
C ALA A 105 2.69 -13.45 -0.58
N ALA A 106 3.65 -14.37 -0.73
CA ALA A 106 4.45 -14.90 0.37
C ALA A 106 5.27 -13.80 1.08
N LEU A 107 5.90 -12.92 0.31
CA LEU A 107 6.66 -11.78 0.83
C LEU A 107 5.78 -10.85 1.68
N LEU A 108 4.54 -10.62 1.25
CA LEU A 108 3.60 -9.74 1.94
C LEU A 108 2.95 -10.39 3.16
N ALA A 109 2.77 -11.71 3.15
CA ALA A 109 2.29 -12.49 4.29
C ALA A 109 3.33 -12.63 5.40
N GLY A 110 4.61 -12.44 5.06
CA GLY A 110 5.71 -12.42 6.02
C GLY A 110 5.59 -11.27 7.03
N SER A 111 5.63 -11.63 8.32
CA SER A 111 5.56 -10.73 9.47
C SER A 111 6.75 -9.77 9.52
N VAL A 112 6.66 -8.64 8.82
CA VAL A 112 7.50 -7.47 9.08
C VAL A 112 6.55 -6.38 9.50
N ARG A 113 6.64 -5.95 10.76
CA ARG A 113 5.97 -4.73 11.22
C ARG A 113 6.51 -3.54 10.45
#